data_AF-A0A967FII3-F1
#
_entry.id   AF-A0A967FII3-F1
#
_cell.length_a   1.000
_cell.length_b   1.000
_cell.length_c   1.000
_cell.angle_alpha   90.00
_cell.angle_beta   90.00
_cell.angle_gamma   90.00
#
_symmetry.space_group_name_H-M   'P 1'
#
loop_
_entity.id
_entity.type
_entity.pdbx_description
1 polymer ?
#
loop_
_entity_poly.entity_id
_entity_poly.type
_entity_poly.pdbx_seq_one_letter_code
_entity_poly.pdbx_strand_id
1 'polypeptide(L)'
;GVNPGMRMLDKRWPSERMAALADRFSLQGFHIVLTGAASDLPVCREVASRMTYPEPQILAGCITLGQFGALCQKADLFVGGDTGAMHLAVAAGCKTVAIFGPSDPNRYAPFASPTQAQFIWREVQLPGGGVGQGRVIDFSWERGVTVDEVWVACQQLLGT
;
A
#
# COMPACT_ATOMS: atom_id res chain seq x y z
N GLY A 1 -4.70 -7.46 12.90
CA GLY A 1 -4.97 -6.68 14.13
C GLY A 1 -6.32 -6.02 13.99
N VAL A 2 -7.11 -6.00 15.07
CA VAL A 2 -8.37 -5.24 15.12
C VAL A 2 -8.03 -3.87 15.70
N ASN A 3 -8.40 -2.77 15.03
CA ASN A 3 -8.26 -1.42 15.56
C ASN A 3 -9.64 -0.95 16.06
N PRO A 4 -10.01 -1.22 17.32
CA PRO A 4 -11.30 -0.84 17.87
C PRO A 4 -11.41 0.69 17.90
N GLY A 5 -12.16 1.26 16.96
CA GLY A 5 -12.31 2.71 16.78
C GLY A 5 -12.15 3.20 15.34
N MET A 6 -11.70 2.34 14.42
CA MET A 6 -11.42 2.70 13.04
C MET A 6 -12.00 1.68 12.06
N ARG A 7 -12.64 2.16 10.97
CA ARG A 7 -13.00 1.26 9.88
C ARG A 7 -11.74 1.00 9.06
N MET A 8 -11.43 -0.27 8.82
CA MET A 8 -10.29 -0.65 7.95
C MET A 8 -10.38 -0.03 6.55
N LEU A 9 -11.59 0.35 6.12
CA LEU A 9 -11.83 1.08 4.88
C LEU A 9 -11.22 2.49 4.90
N ASP A 10 -11.18 3.18 6.05
CA ASP A 10 -10.63 4.54 6.15
C ASP A 10 -9.11 4.56 5.94
N LYS A 11 -8.46 3.40 6.11
CA LYS A 11 -7.03 3.19 5.83
C LYS A 11 -6.74 2.86 4.36
N ARG A 12 -7.76 2.56 3.55
CA ARG A 12 -7.56 2.19 2.15
C ARG A 12 -7.28 3.45 1.34
N TRP A 13 -6.10 3.50 0.74
CA TRP A 13 -5.79 4.55 -0.22
C TRP A 13 -6.80 4.53 -1.38
N PRO A 14 -7.29 5.68 -1.86
CA PRO A 14 -8.36 5.69 -2.86
C PRO A 14 -8.01 4.93 -4.13
N SER A 15 -8.96 4.14 -4.64
CA SER A 15 -8.76 3.26 -5.79
C SER A 15 -8.32 4.02 -7.04
N GLU A 16 -8.80 5.24 -7.25
CA GLU A 16 -8.39 6.13 -8.33
C GLU A 16 -6.92 6.58 -8.23
N ARG A 17 -6.40 6.76 -7.01
CA ARG A 17 -4.98 7.10 -6.79
C ARG A 17 -4.08 5.91 -7.04
N MET A 18 -4.51 4.72 -6.61
CA MET A 18 -3.79 3.47 -6.90
C MET A 18 -3.75 3.19 -8.40
N ALA A 19 -4.87 3.37 -9.10
CA ALA A 19 -4.95 3.22 -10.55
C ALA A 19 -4.02 4.20 -11.29
N ALA A 20 -4.03 5.48 -10.90
CA ALA A 20 -3.15 6.49 -11.48
C ALA A 20 -1.65 6.17 -11.26
N LEU A 21 -1.29 5.63 -10.09
CA LEU A 21 0.07 5.17 -9.82
C LEU A 21 0.44 3.96 -10.70
N ALA A 22 -0.45 2.97 -10.79
CA ALA A 22 -0.24 1.77 -11.62
C ALA A 22 -0.11 2.11 -13.11
N ASP A 23 -0.87 3.10 -13.61
CA ASP A 23 -0.75 3.61 -14.98
C ASP A 23 0.64 4.20 -15.25
N ARG A 24 1.23 4.95 -14.29
CA ARG A 24 2.60 5.50 -14.46
C ARG A 24 3.64 4.39 -14.61
N PHE A 25 3.53 3.33 -13.83
CA PHE A 25 4.41 2.17 -13.95
C PHE A 25 4.19 1.39 -15.24
N SER A 26 2.93 1.21 -15.65
CA SER A 26 2.58 0.55 -16.91
C SER A 26 3.20 1.29 -18.11
N LEU A 27 3.17 2.63 -18.09
CA LEU A 27 3.83 3.48 -19.09
C LEU A 27 5.36 3.32 -19.14
N GLN A 28 5.97 2.91 -18.02
CA GLN A 28 7.40 2.59 -17.94
C GLN A 28 7.70 1.12 -18.29
N GLY A 29 6.69 0.33 -18.68
CA GLY A 29 6.85 -1.07 -19.07
C GLY A 29 6.83 -2.07 -17.92
N PHE A 30 6.45 -1.66 -16.71
CA PHE A 30 6.29 -2.57 -15.59
C PHE A 30 5.01 -3.41 -15.75
N HIS A 31 5.09 -4.67 -15.32
CA HIS A 31 3.92 -5.54 -15.22
C HIS A 31 3.22 -5.34 -13.88
N ILE A 32 1.93 -4.99 -13.91
CA ILE A 32 1.16 -4.71 -12.70
C ILE A 32 0.44 -5.98 -12.21
N VAL A 33 0.66 -6.32 -10.94
CA VAL A 33 -0.01 -7.44 -10.27
C VAL A 33 -0.77 -6.93 -9.05
N LEU A 34 -2.09 -7.07 -9.05
CA LEU A 34 -2.95 -6.74 -7.92
C LEU A 34 -3.18 -7.98 -7.07
N THR A 35 -2.78 -7.91 -5.80
CA THR A 35 -2.85 -9.02 -4.84
C THR A 35 -3.66 -8.64 -3.61
N GLY A 36 -4.07 -9.64 -2.84
CA GLY A 36 -4.88 -9.47 -1.64
C GLY A 36 -5.56 -10.76 -1.22
N ALA A 37 -6.32 -10.72 -0.12
CA ALA A 37 -7.19 -11.81 0.25
C ALA A 37 -8.39 -11.89 -0.72
N ALA A 38 -9.18 -12.96 -0.64
CA ALA A 38 -10.41 -13.09 -1.43
C ALA A 38 -11.39 -11.91 -1.17
N SER A 39 -11.39 -11.36 0.05
CA SER A 39 -12.16 -10.17 0.41
C SER A 39 -11.70 -8.87 -0.27
N ASP A 40 -10.49 -8.85 -0.83
CA ASP A 40 -9.93 -7.69 -1.53
C ASP A 40 -10.18 -7.72 -3.04
N LEU A 41 -10.73 -8.82 -3.58
CA LEU A 41 -11.07 -8.91 -4.99
C LEU A 41 -11.95 -7.76 -5.51
N PRO A 42 -12.98 -7.28 -4.78
CA PRO A 42 -13.76 -6.13 -5.24
C PRO A 42 -12.94 -4.85 -5.41
N VAL A 43 -12.01 -4.55 -4.49
CA VAL A 43 -11.18 -3.35 -4.58
C VAL A 43 -10.11 -3.50 -5.67
N CYS A 44 -9.53 -4.69 -5.86
CA CYS A 44 -8.61 -4.94 -6.98
C CYS A 44 -9.30 -4.73 -8.33
N ARG A 45 -10.55 -5.19 -8.48
CA ARG A 45 -11.34 -4.94 -9.70
C ARG A 45 -11.66 -3.47 -9.90
N GLU A 46 -11.97 -2.75 -8.82
CA GLU A 46 -12.21 -1.31 -8.89
C GLU A 46 -10.96 -0.58 -9.38
N VAL A 47 -9.78 -0.87 -8.83
CA VAL A 47 -8.50 -0.31 -9.29
C VAL A 47 -8.28 -0.63 -10.78
N ALA A 48 -8.41 -1.89 -11.16
CA ALA A 48 -8.25 -2.32 -12.55
C ALA A 48 -9.20 -1.59 -13.51
N SER A 49 -10.47 -1.40 -13.13
CA SER A 49 -11.46 -0.68 -13.96
C SER A 49 -11.17 0.81 -14.14
N ARG A 50 -10.30 1.39 -13.30
CA ARG A 50 -9.89 2.80 -13.34
C ARG A 50 -8.55 3.01 -14.04
N MET A 51 -7.82 1.93 -14.37
CA MET A 51 -6.57 1.99 -15.11
C MET A 51 -6.83 2.21 -16.61
N THR A 52 -5.86 2.83 -17.28
CA THR A 52 -5.90 3.16 -18.71
C THR A 52 -5.00 2.23 -19.53
N TYR A 53 -3.88 1.80 -18.95
CA TYR A 53 -2.85 0.97 -19.59
C TYR A 53 -3.05 -0.51 -19.21
N PRO A 54 -2.33 -1.48 -19.84
CA PRO A 54 -2.77 -2.87 -19.96
C PRO A 54 -3.35 -3.47 -18.69
N GLU A 55 -4.40 -4.29 -18.87
CA GLU A 55 -5.15 -4.88 -17.77
C GLU A 55 -4.19 -5.56 -16.77
N PRO A 56 -4.21 -5.17 -15.49
CA PRO A 56 -3.32 -5.75 -14.50
C PRO A 56 -3.69 -7.22 -14.25
N GLN A 57 -2.71 -8.02 -13.84
CA GLN A 57 -3.00 -9.37 -13.38
C GLN A 57 -3.61 -9.32 -11.98
N ILE A 58 -4.83 -9.84 -11.81
CA ILE A 58 -5.48 -9.93 -10.50
C ILE A 58 -5.28 -11.32 -9.89
N LEU A 59 -4.58 -11.37 -8.75
CA LEU A 59 -4.34 -12.59 -7.96
C LEU A 59 -5.01 -12.56 -6.58
N ALA A 60 -5.85 -11.57 -6.31
CA ALA A 60 -6.57 -11.46 -5.05
C ALA A 60 -7.44 -12.70 -4.78
N GLY A 61 -7.17 -13.40 -3.67
CA GLY A 61 -7.82 -14.67 -3.33
C GLY A 61 -7.35 -15.89 -4.12
N CYS A 62 -6.42 -15.73 -5.06
CA CYS A 62 -5.92 -16.82 -5.92
C CYS A 62 -4.60 -17.44 -5.44
N ILE A 63 -3.89 -16.77 -4.53
CA ILE A 63 -2.58 -17.20 -4.03
C ILE A 63 -2.57 -17.26 -2.50
N THR A 64 -1.81 -18.22 -1.97
CA THR A 64 -1.53 -18.35 -0.54
C THR A 64 -0.56 -17.28 -0.07
N LEU A 65 -0.46 -17.10 1.26
CA LEU A 65 0.50 -16.17 1.85
C LEU A 65 1.96 -16.52 1.49
N GLY A 66 2.31 -17.81 1.43
CA GLY A 66 3.64 -18.26 1.01
C GLY A 66 3.93 -17.96 -0.46
N GLN A 67 2.94 -18.12 -1.34
CA GLN A 67 3.06 -17.75 -2.76
C GLN A 67 3.17 -16.23 -2.95
N PHE A 68 2.47 -15.44 -2.14
CA PHE A 68 2.66 -13.99 -2.13
C PHE A 68 4.09 -13.61 -1.71
N GLY A 69 4.64 -14.24 -0.66
CA GLY A 69 6.05 -14.04 -0.28
C GLY A 69 7.03 -14.39 -1.42
N ALA A 70 6.80 -15.50 -2.12
CA ALA A 70 7.60 -15.90 -3.28
C ALA A 70 7.47 -14.94 -4.47
N LEU A 71 6.28 -14.33 -4.66
CA LEU A 71 6.06 -13.28 -5.64
C LEU A 71 6.85 -12.02 -5.25
N CYS A 72 6.80 -11.59 -3.98
CA CYS A 72 7.56 -10.44 -3.48
C CYS A 72 9.08 -10.60 -3.68
N GLN A 73 9.62 -11.80 -3.51
CA GLN A 73 11.05 -12.07 -3.78
C GLN A 73 11.47 -11.78 -5.23
N LYS A 74 10.52 -11.83 -6.16
CA LYS A 74 10.75 -11.61 -7.60
C LYS A 74 10.29 -10.24 -8.08
N ALA A 75 9.55 -9.49 -7.26
CA ALA A 75 9.01 -8.20 -7.64
C ALA A 75 10.08 -7.12 -7.45
N ASP A 76 10.20 -6.22 -8.42
CA ASP A 76 11.07 -5.05 -8.34
C ASP A 76 10.63 -4.08 -7.23
N LEU A 77 9.32 -4.02 -6.98
CA LEU A 77 8.70 -3.12 -6.02
C LEU A 77 7.33 -3.65 -5.55
N PHE A 78 7.05 -3.50 -4.26
CA PHE A 78 5.72 -3.62 -3.68
C PHE A 78 5.21 -2.25 -3.25
N VAL A 79 3.95 -1.94 -3.59
CA VAL A 79 3.25 -0.74 -3.11
C VAL A 79 1.92 -1.14 -2.46
N GLY A 80 1.67 -0.69 -1.23
CA GLY A 80 0.45 -1.05 -0.52
C GLY A 80 0.20 -0.25 0.76
N GLY A 81 -0.90 -0.54 1.45
CA GLY A 81 -1.24 0.09 2.74
C GLY A 81 -0.59 -0.57 3.95
N ASP A 82 -0.85 -0.02 5.14
CA ASP A 82 -0.38 -0.47 6.47
C ASP A 82 -0.99 -1.83 6.92
N THR A 83 -0.68 -2.89 6.17
CA THR A 83 -1.27 -4.23 6.34
C THR A 83 -0.20 -5.31 6.54
N GLY A 84 -0.63 -6.53 6.89
CA GLY A 84 0.29 -7.68 6.98
C GLY A 84 1.06 -7.98 5.69
N ALA A 85 0.49 -7.64 4.52
CA ALA A 85 1.16 -7.81 3.23
C ALA A 85 2.43 -6.95 3.11
N MET A 86 2.43 -5.72 3.64
CA MET A 86 3.62 -4.87 3.71
C MET A 86 4.74 -5.53 4.52
N HIS A 87 4.43 -6.06 5.71
CA HIS A 87 5.43 -6.72 6.55
C HIS A 87 6.05 -7.92 5.85
N LEU A 88 5.22 -8.72 5.16
CA LEU A 88 5.70 -9.88 4.42
C LEU A 88 6.52 -9.49 3.19
N ALA A 89 6.15 -8.43 2.47
CA ALA A 89 6.92 -7.92 1.34
C ALA A 89 8.33 -7.48 1.77
N VAL A 90 8.43 -6.74 2.89
CA VAL A 90 9.71 -6.35 3.49
C VAL A 90 10.50 -7.56 3.95
N ALA A 91 9.88 -8.50 4.67
CA ALA A 91 10.54 -9.71 5.14
C ALA A 91 11.03 -10.61 4.00
N ALA A 92 10.34 -10.58 2.84
CA ALA A 92 10.72 -11.28 1.63
C ALA A 92 11.86 -10.59 0.85
N GLY A 93 12.34 -9.42 1.29
CA GLY A 93 13.43 -8.68 0.64
C GLY A 93 12.98 -7.77 -0.51
N CYS A 94 11.67 -7.58 -0.72
CA CYS A 94 11.16 -6.72 -1.77
C CYS A 94 11.33 -5.24 -1.40
N LYS A 95 11.72 -4.40 -2.36
CA LYS A 95 11.64 -2.95 -2.19
C LYS A 95 10.18 -2.58 -1.93
N THR A 96 9.91 -1.78 -0.91
CA THR A 96 8.54 -1.56 -0.43
C THR A 96 8.25 -0.09 -0.22
N VAL A 97 7.24 0.46 -0.90
CA VAL A 97 6.63 1.73 -0.52
C VAL A 97 5.29 1.43 0.16
N ALA A 98 5.15 1.82 1.42
CA ALA A 98 3.89 1.67 2.14
C ALA A 98 3.23 3.00 2.45
N ILE A 99 1.93 3.07 2.20
CA ILE A 99 1.10 4.26 2.33
C ILE A 99 0.32 4.14 3.62
N PHE A 100 0.63 5.02 4.56
CA PHE A 100 -0.05 5.10 5.84
C PHE A 100 -1.15 6.16 5.75
N GLY A 101 -2.37 5.78 6.15
CA GLY A 101 -3.44 6.73 6.38
C GLY A 101 -3.33 7.31 7.79
N PRO A 102 -4.29 7.05 8.69
CA PRO A 102 -4.26 7.60 10.04
C PRO A 102 -3.32 6.86 11.01
N SER A 103 -2.66 5.77 10.61
CA SER A 103 -1.74 5.05 11.50
C SER A 103 -0.34 5.67 11.49
N ASP A 104 0.26 5.81 12.67
CA ASP A 104 1.65 6.27 12.80
C ASP A 104 2.64 5.15 12.38
N PRO A 105 3.47 5.36 11.33
CA PRO A 105 4.47 4.39 10.91
C PRO A 105 5.55 4.15 11.97
N ASN A 106 5.83 5.09 12.88
CA ASN A 106 6.79 4.86 13.98
C ASN A 106 6.39 3.72 14.91
N ARG A 107 5.10 3.37 14.91
CA ARG A 107 4.54 2.29 15.74
C ARG A 107 4.31 0.99 14.97
N TYR A 108 3.97 1.08 13.69
CA TYR A 108 3.46 -0.06 12.93
C TYR A 108 4.32 -0.46 11.73
N ALA A 109 5.27 0.37 11.30
CA ALA A 109 6.15 0.00 10.20
C ALA A 109 7.12 -1.13 10.62
N PRO A 110 7.46 -2.06 9.72
CA PRO A 110 8.50 -3.05 9.97
C PRO A 110 9.88 -2.38 10.02
N PHE A 111 10.83 -3.05 10.68
CA PHE A 111 12.24 -2.70 10.56
C PHE A 111 12.72 -2.99 9.13
N ALA A 112 13.22 -1.96 8.46
CA ALA A 112 13.77 -2.01 7.10
C ALA A 112 14.83 -0.92 6.94
N SER A 113 15.80 -1.12 6.05
CA SER A 113 16.71 -0.02 5.68
C SER A 113 15.97 1.01 4.82
N PRO A 114 16.39 2.29 4.83
CA PRO A 114 15.82 3.32 3.94
C PRO A 114 15.98 3.00 2.44
N THR A 115 16.95 2.14 2.11
CA THR A 115 17.19 1.64 0.74
C THR A 115 16.30 0.46 0.36
N GLN A 116 15.62 -0.16 1.34
CA GLN A 116 14.70 -1.27 1.13
C GLN A 116 13.25 -0.80 1.21
N ALA A 117 12.89 0.04 2.19
CA ALA A 117 11.50 0.48 2.34
C ALA A 117 11.37 1.97 2.67
N GLN A 118 10.31 2.56 2.13
CA GLN A 118 9.86 3.92 2.47
C GLN A 118 8.41 3.88 2.95
N PHE A 119 8.15 4.60 4.04
CA PHE A 119 6.83 4.66 4.68
C PHE A 119 6.30 6.07 4.55
N ILE A 120 5.34 6.26 3.63
CA ILE A 120 4.81 7.59 3.31
C ILE A 120 3.58 7.85 4.16
N TRP A 121 3.63 8.95 4.90
CA TRP A 121 2.62 9.32 5.87
C TRP A 121 2.52 10.83 5.98
N ARG A 122 1.31 11.34 6.18
CA ARG A 122 1.08 12.71 6.61
C ARG A 122 0.55 12.67 8.03
N GLU A 123 1.20 13.42 8.91
CA GLU A 123 0.85 13.45 10.32
C GLU A 123 -0.63 13.80 10.49
N VAL A 124 -1.32 12.96 11.25
CA VAL A 124 -2.71 13.16 11.64
C VAL A 124 -2.70 13.35 13.13
N GLN A 125 -3.46 14.33 13.65
CA GLN A 125 -3.65 14.41 15.09
C GLN A 125 -4.40 13.17 15.57
N LEU A 126 -3.67 12.29 16.26
CA LEU A 126 -4.21 11.11 16.90
C LEU A 126 -4.45 11.39 18.38
N PRO A 127 -5.53 10.85 18.97
CA PRO A 127 -5.61 10.77 20.43
C PRO A 127 -4.36 10.04 20.96
N GLY A 128 -3.86 10.42 22.13
CA GLY A 128 -2.54 10.06 22.68
C GLY A 128 -2.19 8.57 22.85
N GLY A 129 -3.00 7.64 22.35
CA GLY A 129 -2.72 6.21 22.26
C GLY A 129 -2.81 5.62 20.84
N GLY A 130 -2.87 6.45 19.80
CA GLY A 130 -2.95 6.04 18.40
C GLY A 130 -4.33 5.48 17.99
N VAL A 131 -4.40 4.87 16.81
CA VAL A 131 -5.65 4.38 16.17
C VAL A 131 -6.40 3.28 16.95
N GLY A 132 -5.81 2.73 18.02
CA GLY A 132 -6.38 1.67 18.85
C GLY A 132 -6.95 2.15 20.20
N GLN A 133 -6.82 3.43 20.56
CA GLN A 133 -7.26 3.97 21.86
C GLN A 133 -8.20 5.18 21.78
N GLY A 134 -8.66 5.54 20.58
CA GLY A 134 -9.66 6.59 20.42
C GLY A 134 -10.19 6.66 18.99
N ARG A 135 -11.30 7.37 18.81
CA ARG A 135 -11.81 7.70 17.47
C ARG A 135 -10.79 8.61 16.79
N VAL A 136 -10.37 8.27 15.57
CA VAL A 136 -9.71 9.25 14.69
C VAL A 136 -10.81 10.16 14.18
N ILE A 137 -10.79 11.42 14.63
CA ILE A 137 -11.95 12.30 14.51
C ILE A 137 -11.95 13.08 13.18
N ASP A 138 -10.82 13.16 12.45
CA ASP A 138 -10.70 14.07 11.29
C ASP A 138 -9.68 13.65 10.20
N PHE A 139 -9.61 12.36 9.84
CA PHE A 139 -8.81 11.92 8.69
C PHE A 139 -9.63 11.88 7.40
N SER A 140 -9.06 12.46 6.32
CA SER A 140 -9.56 12.35 4.95
C SER A 140 -8.39 12.22 3.98
N TRP A 141 -8.54 11.39 2.95
CA TRP A 141 -7.55 11.24 1.90
C TRP A 141 -7.34 12.50 1.06
N GLU A 142 -8.26 13.47 1.08
CA GLU A 142 -8.04 14.80 0.51
C GLU A 142 -6.80 15.48 1.08
N ARG A 143 -6.53 15.29 2.38
CA ARG A 143 -5.35 15.82 3.08
C ARG A 143 -4.24 14.78 3.26
N GLY A 144 -4.51 13.52 2.90
CA GLY A 144 -3.58 12.41 3.01
C GLY A 144 -2.56 12.35 1.87
N VAL A 145 -1.81 11.25 1.84
CA VAL A 145 -0.73 11.02 0.86
C VAL A 145 -1.24 11.07 -0.58
N THR A 146 -0.55 11.81 -1.43
CA THR A 146 -0.84 12.03 -2.86
C THR A 146 -0.13 11.02 -3.76
N VAL A 147 -0.56 10.92 -5.03
CA VAL A 147 0.08 10.04 -6.02
C VAL A 147 1.52 10.45 -6.29
N ASP A 148 1.80 11.75 -6.36
CA ASP A 148 3.16 12.26 -6.64
C ASP A 148 4.14 11.96 -5.52
N GLU A 149 3.72 12.07 -4.25
CA GLU A 149 4.57 11.70 -3.10
C GLU A 149 4.93 10.21 -3.15
N VAL A 150 3.97 9.34 -3.45
CA VAL A 150 4.23 7.89 -3.59
C VAL A 150 5.13 7.63 -4.79
N TRP A 151 4.88 8.29 -5.91
CA TRP A 151 5.67 8.15 -7.13
C TRP A 151 7.15 8.49 -6.91
N VAL A 152 7.45 9.63 -6.29
CA VAL A 152 8.82 10.04 -5.95
C VAL A 152 9.50 9.02 -5.04
N ALA A 153 8.80 8.51 -4.03
CA ALA A 153 9.33 7.47 -3.14
C ALA A 153 9.68 6.18 -3.89
N CYS A 154 8.82 5.77 -4.83
CA CYS A 154 9.07 4.61 -5.66
C CYS A 154 10.31 4.78 -6.55
N GLN A 155 10.41 5.93 -7.20
CA GLN A 155 11.54 6.30 -8.06
C GLN A 155 12.87 6.25 -7.30
N GLN A 156 12.90 6.80 -6.09
CA GLN A 156 14.09 6.74 -5.23
C GLN A 156 14.50 5.32 -4.86
N LEU A 157 13.54 4.44 -4.53
CA LEU A 157 13.84 3.04 -4.25
C LEU A 157 14.31 2.28 -5.50
N LEU A 158 13.72 2.55 -6.66
CA LEU A 158 14.09 1.91 -7.92
C LEU A 158 15.41 2.43 -8.49
N GLY A 159 15.82 3.65 -8.14
CA GLY A 159 17.03 4.31 -8.65
C GLY A 159 16.82 4.96 -10.02
N THR A 160 15.60 5.46 -10.30
CA THR A 160 15.15 5.99 -11.60
C THR A 160 14.45 7.33 -11.45
#